data_AF-A0A3M7R8N7-F1
#
_entry.id   AF-A0A3M7R8N7-F1
#
_cell.length_a   1.000
_cell.length_b   1.000
_cell.length_c   1.000
_cell.angle_alpha   90.00
_cell.angle_beta   90.00
_cell.angle_gamma   90.00
#
_symmetry.space_group_name_H-M   'P 1'
#
loop_
_entity.id
_entity.type
_entity.pdbx_description
1 polymer ?
#
loop_
_entity_poly.entity_id
_entity_poly.type
_entity_poly.pdbx_seq_one_letter_code
_entity_poly.pdbx_strand_id
1 'polypeptide(L)'
;MRTSLVNINDSTNTSSLSKNGHSFKRGGFRSTANARLQSSSQELDTLTFSKWPTSQVCEFLHKNGFESYFDGQFAHKWIKNGLHLLQASQYDYEKELGMKNALHRKKLSLLLQSIINSSHLGPESKNLAQLDQYWVLKWLDDIGLPQYKDVFALNLFDGRMLMHINNDDFHHLNINSELHFLSIKRAIHVLRLNSFEPECLRRRPSGDELADKSEVMLWTNHRVMEWLRTIDLSEYAPNLRGSGVHGGLMLFEARFNATLLADILAIPASKTLLRRHLTTLFNDLIGEQMLDLKRKAEAQALTHQLTAFSKVKHVKKGTMAMAGLFSAAHKRTKSQDSRDFLSIAPLVHLDSETGFVAQSATLPANPANYSDDVASFKSKLSLMTQENLPTSIV
;
A
#
# COMPACT_ATOMS: atom_id res chain seq x y z
N MET A 1 -24.67 75.08 -5.18
CA MET A 1 -23.51 74.44 -4.53
C MET A 1 -23.78 72.95 -4.48
N ARG A 2 -22.80 72.17 -4.98
CA ARG A 2 -22.53 70.71 -4.90
C ARG A 2 -23.45 69.87 -3.98
N THR A 3 -23.87 68.64 -4.28
CA THR A 3 -23.61 67.65 -5.36
C THR A 3 -24.58 66.49 -5.08
N SER A 4 -25.21 65.91 -6.10
CA SER A 4 -25.84 64.60 -5.99
C SER A 4 -25.81 63.84 -7.33
N LEU A 5 -25.28 62.60 -7.23
CA LEU A 5 -25.57 61.38 -7.99
C LEU A 5 -25.34 61.38 -9.52
N VAL A 6 -24.60 60.38 -10.01
CA VAL A 6 -25.14 59.18 -10.69
C VAL A 6 -24.00 58.27 -11.20
N ASN A 7 -24.35 56.98 -11.21
CA ASN A 7 -23.69 55.73 -11.60
C ASN A 7 -22.61 55.68 -12.70
N ILE A 8 -21.77 54.68 -12.48
CA ILE A 8 -20.70 54.10 -13.30
C ILE A 8 -21.27 53.05 -14.26
N ASN A 9 -20.87 53.09 -15.54
CA ASN A 9 -20.45 51.92 -16.33
C ASN A 9 -19.81 52.35 -17.67
N ASP A 10 -18.49 52.20 -17.72
CA ASP A 10 -17.58 52.22 -18.88
C ASP A 10 -17.83 50.97 -19.76
N SER A 11 -17.96 50.97 -21.10
CA SER A 11 -17.12 51.53 -22.18
C SER A 11 -15.66 51.05 -22.06
N THR A 12 -15.05 50.21 -22.90
CA THR A 12 -15.06 50.06 -24.35
C THR A 12 -14.09 48.93 -24.68
N ASN A 13 -14.28 48.29 -25.83
CA ASN A 13 -13.32 47.37 -26.42
C ASN A 13 -12.91 47.91 -27.80
N THR A 14 -11.75 47.45 -28.26
CA THR A 14 -11.23 47.43 -29.65
C THR A 14 -10.38 48.61 -30.16
N SER A 15 -9.11 48.29 -30.46
CA SER A 15 -8.46 48.73 -31.70
C SER A 15 -7.33 47.77 -32.07
N SER A 16 -7.35 47.32 -33.32
CA SER A 16 -6.47 46.31 -33.93
C SER A 16 -5.31 46.90 -34.73
N LEU A 17 -4.17 46.19 -34.66
CA LEU A 17 -3.07 46.02 -35.63
C LEU A 17 -2.32 47.24 -36.24
N SER A 18 -0.99 47.20 -36.10
CA SER A 18 -0.05 47.53 -37.19
C SER A 18 1.23 46.70 -37.13
N LYS A 19 1.63 46.13 -38.28
CA LYS A 19 2.86 45.38 -38.53
C LYS A 19 4.09 46.30 -38.51
N ASN A 20 5.21 45.87 -37.92
CA ASN A 20 6.54 46.06 -38.49
C ASN A 20 7.57 45.12 -37.84
N GLY A 21 8.42 44.52 -38.67
CA GLY A 21 9.42 43.55 -38.25
C GLY A 21 10.64 44.17 -37.61
N HIS A 22 11.08 43.60 -36.49
CA HIS A 22 12.46 43.55 -36.06
C HIS A 22 12.68 42.25 -35.30
N SER A 23 13.69 41.49 -35.71
CA SER A 23 14.16 40.29 -35.04
C SER A 23 14.67 40.62 -33.63
N PHE A 24 13.95 40.18 -32.60
CA PHE A 24 14.48 40.15 -31.23
C PHE A 24 14.85 38.71 -30.87
N LYS A 25 16.14 38.39 -31.00
CA LYS A 25 16.76 37.27 -30.28
C LYS A 25 16.72 37.62 -28.79
N ARG A 26 15.88 36.96 -28.01
CA ARG A 26 15.97 36.98 -26.54
C ARG A 26 16.53 35.65 -26.06
N GLY A 27 17.84 35.65 -25.82
CA GLY A 27 18.47 34.65 -24.98
C GLY A 27 17.89 34.73 -23.57
N GLY A 28 17.41 33.60 -23.08
CA GLY A 28 16.92 33.42 -21.72
C GLY A 28 17.22 31.99 -21.30
N PHE A 29 18.37 31.81 -20.66
CA PHE A 29 18.75 30.56 -20.03
C PHE A 29 17.75 30.23 -18.89
N ARG A 30 17.46 28.92 -18.76
CA ARG A 30 16.95 28.20 -17.57
C ARG A 30 15.45 28.28 -17.27
N SER A 31 14.76 27.19 -17.60
CA SER A 31 14.58 26.12 -16.63
C SER A 31 14.28 24.83 -17.39
N THR A 32 15.32 24.05 -17.67
CA THR A 32 15.09 22.62 -17.92
C THR A 32 14.56 22.08 -16.61
N ALA A 33 13.25 21.86 -16.52
CA ALA A 33 12.71 20.94 -15.54
C ALA A 33 13.61 19.69 -15.59
N ASN A 34 14.19 19.32 -14.45
CA ASN A 34 14.87 18.05 -14.34
C ASN A 34 13.83 16.99 -14.70
N ALA A 35 13.84 16.57 -15.96
CA ALA A 35 13.35 15.27 -16.33
C ALA A 35 14.17 14.32 -15.48
N ARG A 36 13.59 13.88 -14.36
CA ARG A 36 14.04 12.68 -13.68
C ARG A 36 13.93 11.60 -14.75
N LEU A 37 15.04 11.38 -15.45
CA LEU A 37 15.26 10.20 -16.27
C LEU A 37 14.84 9.04 -15.38
N GLN A 38 13.72 8.41 -15.71
CA GLN A 38 13.38 7.10 -15.17
C GLN A 38 14.63 6.28 -15.40
N SER A 39 15.31 5.95 -14.30
CA SER A 39 16.53 5.16 -14.33
C SER A 39 16.16 3.89 -15.07
N SER A 40 16.73 3.68 -16.26
CA SER A 40 16.69 2.38 -16.89
C SER A 40 17.24 1.40 -15.85
N SER A 41 16.37 0.59 -15.27
CA SER A 41 16.73 -0.44 -14.30
C SER A 41 17.52 -1.51 -15.05
N GLN A 42 18.76 -1.21 -15.43
CA GLN A 42 19.73 -2.22 -15.80
C GLN A 42 19.86 -3.13 -14.58
N GLU A 43 19.53 -4.39 -14.81
CA GLU A 43 19.47 -5.43 -13.80
C GLU A 43 20.87 -5.57 -13.20
N LEU A 44 21.05 -4.99 -12.02
CA LEU A 44 22.34 -4.96 -11.36
C LEU A 44 22.57 -6.30 -10.69
N ASP A 45 23.43 -7.11 -11.28
CA ASP A 45 23.78 -8.42 -10.73
C ASP A 45 24.86 -8.33 -9.64
N THR A 46 24.93 -9.38 -8.83
CA THR A 46 25.90 -9.48 -7.73
C THR A 46 27.34 -9.33 -8.23
N LEU A 47 27.67 -9.94 -9.38
CA LEU A 47 29.01 -9.93 -9.94
C LEU A 47 29.44 -8.53 -10.36
N THR A 48 28.56 -7.76 -10.99
CA THR A 48 28.82 -6.38 -11.38
C THR A 48 28.95 -5.51 -10.14
N PHE A 49 28.00 -5.58 -9.21
CA PHE A 49 28.04 -4.76 -8.00
C PHE A 49 29.28 -5.02 -7.16
N SER A 50 29.71 -6.29 -7.03
CA SER A 50 30.88 -6.65 -6.22
C SER A 50 32.18 -5.95 -6.66
N LYS A 51 32.29 -5.63 -7.95
CA LYS A 51 33.45 -4.98 -8.57
C LYS A 51 33.41 -3.45 -8.49
N TRP A 52 32.31 -2.87 -8.01
CA TRP A 52 32.16 -1.42 -7.98
C TRP A 52 33.14 -0.77 -7.00
N PRO A 53 33.86 0.28 -7.43
CA PRO A 53 34.68 1.09 -6.53
C PRO A 53 33.80 1.90 -5.56
N THR A 54 34.39 2.37 -4.46
CA THR A 54 33.70 3.18 -3.44
C THR A 54 32.86 4.31 -4.02
N SER A 55 33.36 5.04 -5.03
CA SER A 55 32.65 6.17 -5.65
C SER A 55 31.31 5.74 -6.26
N GLN A 56 31.29 4.65 -7.02
CA GLN A 56 30.08 4.11 -7.65
C GLN A 56 29.09 3.58 -6.61
N VAL A 57 29.59 2.91 -5.57
CA VAL A 57 28.74 2.42 -4.47
C VAL A 57 28.07 3.58 -3.74
N CYS A 58 28.80 4.66 -3.45
CA CYS A 58 28.23 5.83 -2.78
C CYS A 58 27.19 6.54 -3.67
N GLU A 59 27.47 6.72 -4.97
CA GLU A 59 26.50 7.28 -5.91
C GLU A 59 25.22 6.43 -5.99
N PHE A 60 25.37 5.10 -5.98
CA PHE A 60 24.24 4.18 -5.95
C PHE A 60 23.38 4.32 -4.68
N LEU A 61 24.01 4.45 -3.52
CA LEU A 61 23.30 4.66 -2.26
C LEU A 61 22.61 6.02 -2.21
N HIS A 62 23.23 7.08 -2.75
CA HIS A 62 22.60 8.38 -2.93
C HIS A 62 21.33 8.26 -3.78
N LYS A 63 21.40 7.60 -4.94
CA LYS A 63 20.23 7.37 -5.82
C LYS A 63 19.10 6.58 -5.15
N ASN A 64 19.42 5.74 -4.16
CA ASN A 64 18.44 4.96 -3.40
C ASN A 64 17.93 5.69 -2.13
N GLY A 65 18.21 6.99 -1.97
CA GLY A 65 17.66 7.82 -0.90
C GLY A 65 18.48 7.85 0.39
N PHE A 66 19.71 7.33 0.39
CA PHE A 66 20.57 7.36 1.57
C PHE A 66 21.46 8.60 1.68
N GLU A 67 21.30 9.61 0.82
CA GLU A 67 22.14 10.83 0.75
C GLU A 67 22.52 11.43 2.11
N SER A 68 21.56 11.53 3.04
CA SER A 68 21.77 12.06 4.40
C SER A 68 22.81 11.30 5.25
N TYR A 69 23.12 10.05 4.92
CA TYR A 69 24.13 9.24 5.59
C TYR A 69 25.54 9.40 5.01
N PHE A 70 25.66 9.99 3.82
CA PHE A 70 26.89 10.00 3.03
C PHE A 70 27.46 11.41 2.81
N ASP A 71 26.75 12.46 3.22
CA ASP A 71 27.25 13.84 3.23
C ASP A 71 28.44 14.07 4.19
N GLY A 72 28.67 13.13 5.13
CA GLY A 72 29.86 13.10 5.98
C GLY A 72 30.90 12.12 5.43
N GLN A 73 32.18 12.52 5.38
CA GLN A 73 33.31 11.70 4.90
C GLN A 73 33.44 10.30 5.56
N PHE A 74 32.70 10.01 6.62
CA PHE A 74 32.71 8.75 7.35
C PHE A 74 32.32 7.54 6.48
N ALA A 75 31.24 7.66 5.71
CA ALA A 75 30.77 6.54 4.91
C ALA A 75 31.72 6.24 3.72
N HIS A 76 32.31 7.29 3.14
CA HIS A 76 33.37 7.17 2.12
C HIS A 76 34.65 6.52 2.64
N LYS A 77 34.94 6.62 3.95
CA LYS A 77 36.13 6.00 4.57
C LYS A 77 35.92 4.52 4.86
N TRP A 78 34.71 4.12 5.24
CA TRP A 78 34.42 2.74 5.63
C TRP A 78 34.09 1.84 4.42
N ILE A 79 33.33 2.34 3.44
CA ILE A 79 33.00 1.55 2.25
C ILE A 79 34.22 1.44 1.32
N LYS A 80 34.75 0.23 1.17
CA LYS A 80 35.92 -0.05 0.32
C LYS A 80 35.57 -0.41 -1.13
N ASN A 81 34.51 -1.16 -1.33
CA ASN A 81 33.99 -1.60 -2.63
C ASN A 81 32.60 -2.23 -2.44
N GLY A 82 31.95 -2.63 -3.53
CA GLY A 82 30.62 -3.24 -3.48
C GLY A 82 30.59 -4.58 -2.74
N LEU A 83 31.63 -5.42 -2.88
CA LEU A 83 31.72 -6.70 -2.15
C LEU A 83 31.72 -6.50 -0.63
N HIS A 84 32.49 -5.52 -0.14
CA HIS A 84 32.53 -5.17 1.28
C HIS A 84 31.14 -4.78 1.80
N LEU A 85 30.39 -4.00 1.03
CA LEU A 85 29.03 -3.60 1.42
C LEU A 85 28.04 -4.77 1.38
N LEU A 86 28.14 -5.68 0.40
CA LEU A 86 27.29 -6.88 0.33
C LEU A 86 27.49 -7.82 1.53
N GLN A 87 28.69 -7.87 2.10
CA GLN A 87 29.03 -8.71 3.25
C GLN A 87 28.74 -8.04 4.60
N ALA A 88 28.44 -6.74 4.60
CA ALA A 88 28.21 -5.99 5.83
C ALA A 88 26.91 -6.39 6.53
N SER A 89 26.96 -6.42 7.86
CA SER A 89 25.83 -6.75 8.72
C SER A 89 25.01 -5.52 9.10
N GLN A 90 23.81 -5.73 9.66
CA GLN A 90 23.02 -4.62 10.22
C GLN A 90 23.73 -3.89 11.36
N TYR A 91 24.58 -4.59 12.12
CA TYR A 91 25.40 -3.98 13.16
C TYR A 91 26.42 -3.00 12.56
N ASP A 92 27.02 -3.37 11.43
CA ASP A 92 27.96 -2.50 10.72
C ASP A 92 27.26 -1.24 10.19
N TYR A 93 26.03 -1.34 9.70
CA TYR A 93 25.25 -0.17 9.29
C TYR A 93 24.99 0.78 10.46
N GLU A 94 24.68 0.25 11.64
CA GLU A 94 24.45 1.08 12.81
C GLU A 94 25.72 1.77 13.30
N LYS A 95 26.81 1.01 13.42
CA LYS A 95 28.07 1.48 14.01
C LYS A 95 28.90 2.33 13.05
N GLU A 96 29.08 1.85 11.81
CA GLU A 96 30.04 2.41 10.86
C GLU A 96 29.37 3.44 9.93
N LEU A 97 28.10 3.25 9.57
CA LEU A 97 27.31 4.22 8.80
C LEU A 97 26.45 5.15 9.67
N GLY A 98 26.42 4.93 11.00
CA GLY A 98 25.64 5.76 11.93
C GLY A 98 24.12 5.63 11.74
N MET A 99 23.64 4.56 11.11
CA MET A 99 22.21 4.36 10.81
C MET A 99 21.45 3.96 12.07
N LYS A 100 21.04 4.93 12.90
CA LYS A 100 20.26 4.67 14.13
C LYS A 100 18.83 4.20 13.87
N ASN A 101 18.22 4.59 12.74
CA ASN A 101 16.86 4.18 12.39
C ASN A 101 16.86 2.72 11.86
N ALA A 102 16.13 1.84 12.55
CA ALA A 102 15.99 0.43 12.17
C ALA A 102 15.38 0.23 10.78
N LEU A 103 14.45 1.10 10.36
CA LEU A 103 13.80 1.02 9.06
C LEU A 103 14.76 1.37 7.92
N HIS A 104 15.71 2.28 8.14
CA HIS A 104 16.76 2.60 7.16
C HIS A 104 17.74 1.44 7.01
N ARG A 105 18.14 0.82 8.13
CA ARG A 105 18.96 -0.41 8.10
C ARG A 105 18.25 -1.53 7.35
N LYS A 106 16.95 -1.72 7.61
CA LYS A 106 16.12 -2.70 6.90
C LYS A 106 16.04 -2.43 5.41
N LYS A 107 15.82 -1.18 4.99
CA LYS A 107 15.84 -0.77 3.57
C LYS A 107 17.16 -1.16 2.90
N LEU A 108 18.29 -0.84 3.53
CA LEU A 108 19.61 -1.15 2.98
C LEU A 108 19.82 -2.68 2.85
N SER A 109 19.44 -3.44 3.88
CA SER A 109 19.48 -4.91 3.81
C SER A 109 18.65 -5.45 2.65
N LEU A 110 17.42 -4.98 2.47
CA LEU A 110 16.54 -5.44 1.39
C LEU A 110 17.06 -5.04 0.00
N LEU A 111 17.63 -3.85 -0.13
CA LEU A 111 18.29 -3.40 -1.36
C LEU A 111 19.45 -4.32 -1.74
N LEU A 112 20.36 -4.62 -0.81
CA LEU A 112 21.51 -5.47 -1.07
C LEU A 112 21.09 -6.93 -1.30
N GLN A 113 20.11 -7.44 -0.56
CA GLN A 113 19.53 -8.77 -0.80
C GLN A 113 18.91 -8.88 -2.20
N SER A 114 18.29 -7.82 -2.73
CA SER A 114 17.75 -7.84 -4.09
C SER A 114 18.84 -7.95 -5.16
N ILE A 115 20.03 -7.41 -4.91
CA ILE A 115 21.21 -7.56 -5.78
C ILE A 115 21.79 -8.97 -5.67
N ILE A 116 21.86 -9.53 -4.46
CA ILE A 116 22.34 -10.89 -4.22
C ILE A 116 21.44 -11.92 -4.92
N ASN A 117 20.13 -11.70 -4.85
CA ASN A 117 19.13 -12.62 -5.37
C ASN A 117 18.69 -12.29 -6.80
N SER A 118 19.39 -11.37 -7.49
CA SER A 118 18.98 -10.85 -8.80
C SER A 118 18.81 -11.95 -9.86
N SER A 119 19.58 -13.04 -9.77
CA SER A 119 19.50 -14.20 -10.67
C SER A 119 18.34 -15.16 -10.38
N HIS A 120 17.73 -15.07 -9.20
CA HIS A 120 16.68 -16.00 -8.73
C HIS A 120 15.30 -15.36 -8.64
N LEU A 121 15.22 -14.04 -8.72
CA LEU A 121 13.97 -13.33 -8.59
C LEU A 121 13.32 -13.13 -9.97
N GLY A 122 12.09 -13.60 -10.12
CA GLY A 122 11.28 -13.43 -11.32
C GLY A 122 10.87 -11.98 -11.59
N PRO A 123 9.90 -11.74 -12.49
CA PRO A 123 9.47 -10.40 -12.90
C PRO A 123 9.04 -9.49 -11.73
N GLU A 124 8.62 -10.08 -10.62
CA GLU A 124 8.26 -9.38 -9.38
C GLU A 124 9.39 -8.48 -8.83
N SER A 125 10.65 -8.90 -8.90
CA SER A 125 11.78 -8.08 -8.42
C SER A 125 12.00 -6.84 -9.28
N LYS A 126 11.80 -6.96 -10.60
CA LYS A 126 11.85 -5.82 -11.53
C LYS A 126 10.76 -4.82 -11.22
N ASN A 127 9.56 -5.30 -10.90
CA ASN A 127 8.44 -4.45 -10.55
C ASN A 127 8.67 -3.76 -9.20
N LEU A 128 9.13 -4.47 -8.18
CA LEU A 128 9.48 -3.89 -6.87
C LEU A 128 10.54 -2.80 -6.96
N ALA A 129 11.52 -2.94 -7.86
CA ALA A 129 12.55 -1.91 -8.07
C ALA A 129 12.01 -0.63 -8.71
N GLN A 130 10.89 -0.70 -9.45
CA GLN A 130 10.21 0.47 -10.03
C GLN A 130 9.33 1.21 -9.02
N LEU A 131 8.92 0.54 -7.93
CA LEU A 131 8.15 1.14 -6.85
C LEU A 131 9.08 1.93 -5.92
N ASP A 132 9.64 3.03 -6.42
CA ASP A 132 10.51 3.90 -5.64
C ASP A 132 9.74 4.64 -4.52
N GLN A 133 10.47 5.43 -3.73
CA GLN A 133 9.85 6.20 -2.64
C GLN A 133 8.75 7.14 -3.15
N TYR A 134 8.95 7.76 -4.30
CA TYR A 134 7.95 8.68 -4.86
C TYR A 134 6.66 7.93 -5.23
N TRP A 135 6.79 6.75 -5.85
CA TRP A 135 5.67 5.88 -6.16
C TRP A 135 4.91 5.49 -4.88
N VAL A 136 5.61 5.08 -3.80
CA VAL A 136 4.97 4.72 -2.54
C VAL A 136 4.20 5.89 -1.93
N LEU A 137 4.74 7.11 -1.99
CA LEU A 137 4.03 8.29 -1.49
C LEU A 137 2.77 8.60 -2.31
N LYS A 138 2.80 8.44 -3.63
CA LYS A 138 1.59 8.54 -4.48
C LYS A 138 0.59 7.42 -4.16
N TRP A 139 1.08 6.20 -3.97
CA TRP A 139 0.27 5.04 -3.62
C TRP A 139 -0.50 5.24 -2.29
N LEU A 140 0.08 5.97 -1.33
CA LEU A 140 -0.65 6.35 -0.11
C LEU A 140 -1.89 7.21 -0.39
N ASP A 141 -1.88 8.07 -1.41
CA ASP A 141 -3.10 8.76 -1.86
C ASP A 141 -4.10 7.77 -2.45
N ASP A 142 -3.61 6.86 -3.30
CA ASP A 142 -4.44 5.88 -4.00
C ASP A 142 -5.19 4.96 -3.03
N ILE A 143 -4.61 4.63 -1.87
CA ILE A 143 -5.27 3.81 -0.83
C ILE A 143 -6.06 4.65 0.19
N GLY A 144 -6.06 5.97 0.06
CA GLY A 144 -6.79 6.89 0.93
C GLY A 144 -6.13 7.15 2.29
N LEU A 145 -4.79 7.08 2.36
CA LEU A 145 -3.99 7.34 3.57
C LEU A 145 -2.88 8.42 3.37
N PRO A 146 -3.21 9.60 2.80
CA PRO A 146 -2.21 10.66 2.57
C PRO A 146 -1.52 11.16 3.84
N GLN A 147 -2.16 11.03 5.01
CA GLN A 147 -1.62 11.48 6.30
C GLN A 147 -0.35 10.74 6.74
N TYR A 148 -0.04 9.59 6.15
CA TYR A 148 1.18 8.83 6.47
C TYR A 148 2.36 9.14 5.56
N LYS A 149 2.20 10.03 4.57
CA LYS A 149 3.25 10.38 3.60
C LYS A 149 4.54 10.82 4.26
N ASP A 150 4.46 11.75 5.21
CA ASP A 150 5.67 12.29 5.86
C ASP A 150 6.41 11.20 6.63
N VAL A 151 5.69 10.33 7.34
CA VAL A 151 6.30 9.24 8.11
C VAL A 151 6.92 8.20 7.17
N PHE A 152 6.28 7.85 6.06
CA PHE A 152 6.85 6.94 5.05
C PHE A 152 8.06 7.56 4.35
N ALA A 153 8.01 8.86 4.05
CA ALA A 153 9.11 9.58 3.44
C ALA A 153 10.33 9.66 4.36
N LEU A 154 10.11 10.01 5.63
CA LEU A 154 11.15 10.06 6.65
C LEU A 154 11.80 8.70 6.91
N ASN A 155 11.09 7.60 6.65
CA ASN A 155 11.57 6.23 6.80
C ASN A 155 11.99 5.55 5.47
N LEU A 156 12.06 6.33 4.37
CA LEU A 156 12.56 5.92 3.06
C LEU A 156 11.82 4.71 2.43
N PHE A 157 10.51 4.56 2.68
CA PHE A 157 9.75 3.40 2.19
C PHE A 157 9.76 3.29 0.66
N ASP A 158 10.07 2.10 0.15
CA ASP A 158 9.95 1.70 -1.26
C ASP A 158 9.19 0.37 -1.40
N GLY A 159 9.02 -0.15 -2.62
CA GLY A 159 8.30 -1.39 -2.89
C GLY A 159 8.85 -2.60 -2.15
N ARG A 160 10.18 -2.70 -2.01
CA ARG A 160 10.83 -3.80 -1.26
C ARG A 160 10.46 -3.73 0.22
N MET A 161 10.42 -2.53 0.79
CA MET A 161 9.95 -2.33 2.16
C MET A 161 8.45 -2.66 2.31
N LEU A 162 7.61 -2.27 1.36
CA LEU A 162 6.18 -2.63 1.36
C LEU A 162 5.98 -4.15 1.33
N MET A 163 6.72 -4.87 0.48
CA MET A 163 6.65 -6.32 0.40
C MET A 163 6.98 -7.00 1.73
N HIS A 164 7.91 -6.43 2.50
CA HIS A 164 8.45 -7.00 3.74
C HIS A 164 8.00 -6.27 5.00
N ILE A 165 6.92 -5.47 4.94
CA ILE A 165 6.41 -4.77 6.12
C ILE A 165 5.86 -5.79 7.13
N ASN A 166 6.20 -5.60 8.41
CA ASN A 166 5.76 -6.44 9.52
C ASN A 166 5.08 -5.61 10.61
N ASN A 167 4.51 -6.28 11.62
CA ASN A 167 3.77 -5.61 12.70
C ASN A 167 4.64 -4.63 13.52
N ASP A 168 5.92 -4.94 13.68
CA ASP A 168 6.84 -4.07 14.42
C ASP A 168 7.11 -2.78 13.63
N ASP A 169 7.21 -2.84 12.30
CA ASP A 169 7.36 -1.66 11.46
C ASP A 169 6.16 -0.70 11.60
N PHE A 170 4.94 -1.22 11.62
CA PHE A 170 3.73 -0.39 11.83
C PHE A 170 3.75 0.35 13.17
N HIS A 171 4.31 -0.26 14.21
CA HIS A 171 4.50 0.40 15.50
C HIS A 171 5.52 1.55 15.38
N HIS A 172 6.64 1.34 14.70
CA HIS A 172 7.63 2.40 14.46
C HIS A 172 7.07 3.55 13.62
N LEU A 173 6.12 3.26 12.71
CA LEU A 173 5.40 4.26 11.92
C LEU A 173 4.29 4.98 12.70
N ASN A 174 4.05 4.64 13.97
CA ASN A 174 2.97 5.17 14.80
C ASN A 174 1.56 5.00 14.18
N ILE A 175 1.36 3.92 13.42
CA ILE A 175 0.06 3.60 12.81
C ILE A 175 -0.78 2.84 13.83
N ASN A 176 -1.49 3.61 14.65
CA ASN A 176 -2.27 3.08 15.77
C ASN A 176 -3.72 2.73 15.42
N SER A 177 -4.19 3.03 14.21
CA SER A 177 -5.55 2.70 13.76
C SER A 177 -5.60 1.27 13.21
N GLU A 178 -6.48 0.44 13.76
CA GLU A 178 -6.67 -0.95 13.30
C GLU A 178 -7.18 -0.96 11.85
N LEU A 179 -8.10 -0.05 11.52
CA LEU A 179 -8.61 0.11 10.17
C LEU A 179 -7.49 0.50 9.19
N HIS A 180 -6.61 1.42 9.55
CA HIS A 180 -5.50 1.84 8.66
C HIS A 180 -4.46 0.74 8.51
N PHE A 181 -4.18 -0.01 9.58
CA PHE A 181 -3.32 -1.18 9.52
C PHE A 181 -3.87 -2.24 8.55
N LEU A 182 -5.16 -2.57 8.66
CA LEU A 182 -5.82 -3.50 7.74
C LEU A 182 -5.86 -2.95 6.31
N SER A 183 -6.13 -1.65 6.14
CA SER A 183 -6.09 -0.98 4.84
C SER A 183 -4.73 -1.18 4.14
N ILE A 184 -3.62 -0.85 4.80
CA ILE A 184 -2.28 -1.02 4.21
C ILE A 184 -2.00 -2.50 3.89
N LYS A 185 -2.37 -3.42 4.78
CA LYS A 185 -2.20 -4.86 4.53
C LYS A 185 -2.99 -5.36 3.32
N ARG A 186 -4.25 -4.94 3.16
CA ARG A 186 -5.07 -5.33 2.01
C ARG A 186 -4.59 -4.67 0.72
N ALA A 187 -4.12 -3.44 0.78
CA ALA A 187 -3.52 -2.79 -0.37
C ALA A 187 -2.24 -3.50 -0.85
N ILE A 188 -1.36 -3.91 0.07
CA ILE A 188 -0.16 -4.71 -0.27
C ILE A 188 -0.58 -6.07 -0.81
N HIS A 189 -1.65 -6.68 -0.28
CA HIS A 189 -2.18 -7.91 -0.84
C HIS A 189 -2.64 -7.74 -2.29
N VAL A 190 -3.35 -6.64 -2.62
CA VAL A 190 -3.70 -6.29 -4.01
C VAL A 190 -2.45 -6.15 -4.88
N LEU A 191 -1.39 -5.49 -4.39
CA LEU A 191 -0.13 -5.37 -5.15
C LEU A 191 0.47 -6.76 -5.43
N ARG A 192 0.49 -7.67 -4.44
CA ARG A 192 0.96 -9.05 -4.62
C ARG A 192 0.15 -9.82 -5.65
N LEU A 193 -1.18 -9.73 -5.60
CA LEU A 193 -2.07 -10.34 -6.62
C LEU A 193 -1.84 -9.79 -8.04
N ASN A 194 -1.17 -8.64 -8.15
CA ASN A 194 -0.84 -8.01 -9.42
C ASN A 194 0.66 -7.94 -9.66
N SER A 195 1.44 -8.83 -9.02
CA SER A 195 2.90 -8.95 -9.21
C SER A 195 3.63 -7.61 -9.06
N PHE A 196 3.13 -6.74 -8.18
CA PHE A 196 3.64 -5.40 -7.90
C PHE A 196 3.70 -4.47 -9.14
N GLU A 197 2.88 -4.71 -10.16
CA GLU A 197 2.82 -3.88 -11.36
C GLU A 197 2.49 -2.40 -11.00
N PRO A 198 3.35 -1.42 -11.35
CA PRO A 198 3.21 -0.03 -10.89
C PRO A 198 1.90 0.66 -11.26
N GLU A 199 1.26 0.26 -12.36
CA GLU A 199 0.02 0.85 -12.87
C GLU A 199 -1.20 -0.08 -12.74
N CYS A 200 -1.16 -1.05 -11.82
CA CYS A 200 -2.29 -1.96 -11.62
C CYS A 200 -3.55 -1.30 -11.04
N LEU A 201 -3.43 -0.16 -10.34
CA LEU A 201 -4.55 0.49 -9.66
C LEU A 201 -5.38 1.40 -10.59
N ARG A 202 -6.71 1.31 -10.45
CA ARG A 202 -7.68 2.09 -11.23
C ARG A 202 -8.01 3.41 -10.53
N ARG A 203 -7.56 4.52 -11.12
CA ARG A 203 -7.79 5.89 -10.62
C ARG A 203 -9.01 6.57 -11.25
N ARG A 204 -9.40 6.13 -12.45
CA ARG A 204 -10.53 6.66 -13.23
C ARG A 204 -11.44 5.51 -13.66
N PRO A 205 -12.70 5.77 -14.00
CA PRO A 205 -13.54 4.78 -14.65
C PRO A 205 -12.89 4.39 -15.99
N SER A 206 -12.84 3.10 -16.28
CA SER A 206 -12.57 2.62 -17.64
C SER A 206 -13.74 3.07 -18.53
N GLY A 207 -13.49 3.34 -19.83
CA GLY A 207 -14.53 3.81 -20.75
C GLY A 207 -15.68 2.83 -20.96
N ASP A 208 -15.50 1.56 -20.60
CA ASP A 208 -16.59 0.62 -20.38
C ASP A 208 -17.25 0.92 -19.03
N GLU A 209 -18.37 1.64 -19.07
CA GLU A 209 -19.12 2.14 -17.91
C GLU A 209 -19.64 1.02 -16.98
N LEU A 210 -19.59 -0.24 -17.41
CA LEU A 210 -19.62 -1.39 -16.51
C LEU A 210 -18.18 -1.81 -16.20
N ALA A 211 -17.56 -1.14 -15.22
CA ALA A 211 -16.37 -1.71 -14.60
C ALA A 211 -16.72 -3.13 -14.17
N ASP A 212 -16.10 -4.13 -14.81
CA ASP A 212 -16.34 -5.53 -14.48
C ASP A 212 -16.18 -5.66 -12.96
N LYS A 213 -17.14 -6.31 -12.29
CA LYS A 213 -17.13 -6.44 -10.82
C LYS A 213 -15.82 -7.06 -10.33
N SER A 214 -15.13 -7.80 -11.23
CA SER A 214 -13.78 -8.33 -11.06
C SER A 214 -12.70 -7.27 -10.79
N GLU A 215 -12.86 -6.03 -11.26
CA GLU A 215 -11.88 -4.95 -11.13
C GLU A 215 -11.99 -4.16 -9.82
N VAL A 216 -13.03 -4.40 -9.00
CA VAL A 216 -13.24 -3.65 -7.74
C VAL A 216 -12.01 -3.72 -6.84
N MET A 217 -11.25 -4.82 -6.85
CA MET A 217 -10.03 -4.94 -6.04
C MET A 217 -8.95 -3.89 -6.39
N LEU A 218 -8.97 -3.37 -7.61
CA LEU A 218 -8.01 -2.40 -8.13
C LEU A 218 -8.44 -0.96 -7.87
N TRP A 219 -9.64 -0.73 -7.31
CA TRP A 219 -10.16 0.61 -7.12
C TRP A 219 -9.37 1.37 -6.07
N THR A 220 -8.87 2.54 -6.48
CA THR A 220 -8.33 3.53 -5.56
C THR A 220 -9.43 4.16 -4.70
N ASN A 221 -9.05 4.81 -3.59
CA ASN A 221 -9.94 5.63 -2.78
C ASN A 221 -10.69 6.67 -3.62
N HIS A 222 -10.01 7.27 -4.61
CA HIS A 222 -10.66 8.19 -5.54
C HIS A 222 -11.76 7.53 -6.36
N ARG A 223 -11.49 6.33 -6.90
CA ARG A 223 -12.48 5.57 -7.66
C ARG A 223 -13.69 5.18 -6.79
N VAL A 224 -13.49 4.83 -5.52
CA VAL A 224 -14.59 4.59 -4.56
C VAL A 224 -15.41 5.86 -4.33
N MET A 225 -14.76 7.02 -4.19
CA MET A 225 -15.46 8.31 -4.08
C MET A 225 -16.27 8.63 -5.34
N GLU A 226 -15.79 8.29 -6.53
CA GLU A 226 -16.55 8.43 -7.77
C GLU A 226 -17.76 7.49 -7.81
N TRP A 227 -17.59 6.23 -7.43
CA TRP A 227 -18.71 5.29 -7.32
C TRP A 227 -19.82 5.81 -6.38
N LEU A 228 -19.45 6.41 -5.24
CA LEU A 228 -20.45 7.05 -4.37
C LEU A 228 -21.24 8.15 -5.09
N ARG A 229 -20.64 8.87 -6.04
CA ARG A 229 -21.36 9.87 -6.84
C ARG A 229 -22.31 9.24 -7.84
N THR A 230 -21.94 8.09 -8.43
CA THR A 230 -22.80 7.39 -9.40
C THR A 230 -24.02 6.74 -8.75
N ILE A 231 -24.01 6.60 -7.42
CA ILE A 231 -25.12 6.04 -6.65
C ILE A 231 -25.87 7.06 -5.78
N ASP A 232 -25.79 8.34 -6.13
CA ASP A 232 -26.48 9.44 -5.45
C ASP A 232 -26.05 9.68 -3.99
N LEU A 233 -24.81 9.33 -3.62
CA LEU A 233 -24.21 9.58 -2.31
C LEU A 233 -23.01 10.55 -2.38
N SER A 234 -23.05 11.48 -3.34
CA SER A 234 -21.96 12.42 -3.62
C SER A 234 -21.61 13.33 -2.44
N GLU A 235 -22.59 13.70 -1.61
CA GLU A 235 -22.41 14.55 -0.41
C GLU A 235 -21.55 13.87 0.67
N TYR A 236 -21.52 12.53 0.71
CA TYR A 236 -20.78 11.75 1.69
C TYR A 236 -19.36 11.37 1.23
N ALA A 237 -19.11 11.38 -0.08
CA ALA A 237 -17.84 10.96 -0.66
C ALA A 237 -16.59 11.66 -0.05
N PRO A 238 -16.60 12.98 0.25
CA PRO A 238 -15.43 13.64 0.86
C PRO A 238 -14.98 13.04 2.19
N ASN A 239 -15.88 12.37 2.93
CA ASN A 239 -15.57 11.73 4.22
C ASN A 239 -14.65 10.49 4.07
N LEU A 240 -14.44 9.99 2.85
CA LEU A 240 -13.48 8.91 2.60
C LEU A 240 -12.02 9.37 2.54
N ARG A 241 -11.74 10.69 2.54
CA ARG A 241 -10.37 11.18 2.54
C ARG A 241 -9.69 10.86 3.87
N GLY A 242 -8.54 10.17 3.80
CA GLY A 242 -7.79 9.78 5.00
C GLY A 242 -8.39 8.60 5.76
N SER A 243 -9.46 7.96 5.26
CA SER A 243 -10.10 6.82 5.94
C SER A 243 -9.40 5.48 5.65
N GLY A 244 -8.58 5.42 4.62
CA GLY A 244 -7.97 4.19 4.13
C GLY A 244 -8.91 3.28 3.32
N VAL A 245 -10.15 3.72 3.00
CA VAL A 245 -11.08 2.92 2.21
C VAL A 245 -10.65 2.89 0.74
N HIS A 246 -10.46 1.69 0.21
CA HIS A 246 -10.16 1.40 -1.18
C HIS A 246 -10.71 -0.01 -1.53
N GLY A 247 -10.70 -0.37 -2.81
CA GLY A 247 -11.30 -1.60 -3.31
C GLY A 247 -10.76 -2.89 -2.67
N GLY A 248 -9.45 -2.97 -2.48
CA GLY A 248 -8.78 -4.07 -1.78
C GLY A 248 -9.30 -4.27 -0.35
N LEU A 249 -9.49 -3.20 0.42
CA LEU A 249 -10.08 -3.27 1.76
C LEU A 249 -11.53 -3.76 1.69
N MET A 250 -12.33 -3.20 0.77
CA MET A 250 -13.75 -3.54 0.61
C MET A 250 -13.95 -5.03 0.32
N LEU A 251 -13.09 -5.63 -0.50
CA LEU A 251 -13.18 -7.04 -0.88
C LEU A 251 -12.52 -7.97 0.15
N PHE A 252 -11.26 -7.74 0.50
CA PHE A 252 -10.44 -8.76 1.18
C PHE A 252 -10.48 -8.69 2.70
N GLU A 253 -11.05 -7.64 3.30
CA GLU A 253 -11.25 -7.61 4.76
C GLU A 253 -12.64 -8.13 5.12
N ALA A 254 -12.70 -9.30 5.77
CA ALA A 254 -13.97 -9.93 6.14
C ALA A 254 -14.83 -9.02 7.02
N ARG A 255 -14.20 -8.33 7.99
CA ARG A 255 -14.86 -7.42 8.93
C ARG A 255 -15.28 -6.08 8.30
N PHE A 256 -14.95 -5.83 7.03
CA PHE A 256 -15.38 -4.64 6.31
C PHE A 256 -16.68 -4.91 5.56
N ASN A 257 -17.76 -4.28 6.01
CA ASN A 257 -19.11 -4.44 5.49
C ASN A 257 -19.80 -3.08 5.27
N ALA A 258 -21.00 -3.09 4.67
CA ALA A 258 -21.74 -1.87 4.35
C ALA A 258 -22.05 -1.01 5.58
N THR A 259 -22.26 -1.63 6.76
CA THR A 259 -22.48 -0.91 8.02
C THR A 259 -21.26 -0.09 8.40
N LEU A 260 -20.06 -0.70 8.37
CA LEU A 260 -18.82 0.03 8.64
C LEU A 260 -18.56 1.14 7.60
N LEU A 261 -18.85 0.89 6.32
CA LEU A 261 -18.72 1.91 5.28
C LEU A 261 -19.66 3.11 5.55
N ALA A 262 -20.91 2.86 5.96
CA ALA A 262 -21.85 3.91 6.33
C ALA A 262 -21.38 4.73 7.54
N ASP A 263 -20.74 4.08 8.52
CA ASP A 263 -20.16 4.74 9.69
C ASP A 263 -18.97 5.62 9.31
N ILE A 264 -18.07 5.13 8.45
CA ILE A 264 -16.94 5.90 7.91
C ILE A 264 -17.42 7.10 7.09
N LEU A 265 -18.50 6.94 6.33
CA LEU A 265 -19.15 8.01 5.58
C LEU A 265 -19.90 9.01 6.47
N ALA A 266 -19.96 8.78 7.78
CA ALA A 266 -20.69 9.59 8.74
C ALA A 266 -22.19 9.72 8.41
N ILE A 267 -22.81 8.71 7.80
CA ILE A 267 -24.26 8.66 7.58
C ILE A 267 -24.92 8.32 8.93
N PRO A 268 -25.79 9.15 9.52
CA PRO A 268 -26.38 8.83 10.83
C PRO A 268 -27.19 7.52 10.81
N ALA A 269 -27.23 6.79 11.93
CA ALA A 269 -28.03 5.57 12.07
C ALA A 269 -29.54 5.82 11.86
N SER A 270 -30.02 7.03 12.13
CA SER A 270 -31.40 7.46 11.89
C SER A 270 -31.76 7.59 10.41
N LYS A 271 -30.78 7.76 9.51
CA LYS A 271 -31.02 7.83 8.05
C LYS A 271 -31.13 6.41 7.45
N THR A 272 -32.14 5.66 7.88
CA THR A 272 -32.31 4.23 7.56
C THR A 272 -32.46 3.97 6.06
N LEU A 273 -33.15 4.85 5.32
CA LEU A 273 -33.30 4.72 3.86
C LEU A 273 -31.96 4.82 3.12
N LEU A 274 -31.10 5.77 3.50
CA LEU A 274 -29.77 5.92 2.90
C LEU A 274 -28.86 4.75 3.24
N ARG A 275 -28.89 4.28 4.49
CA ARG A 275 -28.10 3.11 4.90
C ARG A 275 -28.56 1.85 4.17
N ARG A 276 -29.87 1.65 3.97
CA ARG A 276 -30.39 0.54 3.17
C ARG A 276 -29.95 0.64 1.71
N HIS A 277 -30.06 1.82 1.10
CA HIS A 277 -29.61 2.10 -0.27
C HIS A 277 -28.13 1.76 -0.45
N LEU A 278 -27.26 2.28 0.43
CA LEU A 278 -25.83 1.97 0.43
C LEU A 278 -25.56 0.47 0.59
N THR A 279 -26.26 -0.21 1.50
CA THR A 279 -26.09 -1.65 1.71
C THR A 279 -26.42 -2.46 0.46
N THR A 280 -27.56 -2.17 -0.20
CA THR A 280 -27.95 -2.86 -1.43
C THR A 280 -26.89 -2.69 -2.51
N LEU A 281 -26.41 -1.47 -2.72
CA LEU A 281 -25.44 -1.18 -3.78
C LEU A 281 -24.03 -1.65 -3.47
N PHE A 282 -23.60 -1.59 -2.20
CA PHE A 282 -22.33 -2.16 -1.78
C PHE A 282 -22.31 -3.68 -2.00
N ASN A 283 -23.39 -4.36 -1.62
CA ASN A 283 -23.53 -5.80 -1.81
C ASN A 283 -23.52 -6.19 -3.29
N ASP A 284 -24.24 -5.43 -4.13
CA ASP A 284 -24.21 -5.63 -5.59
C ASP A 284 -22.81 -5.41 -6.18
N LEU A 285 -22.09 -4.39 -5.70
CA LEU A 285 -20.73 -4.06 -6.15
C LEU A 285 -19.73 -5.19 -5.86
N ILE A 286 -19.73 -5.74 -4.64
CA ILE A 286 -18.74 -6.77 -4.26
C ILE A 286 -19.15 -8.18 -4.71
N GLY A 287 -20.44 -8.40 -5.01
CA GLY A 287 -20.98 -9.65 -5.53
C GLY A 287 -21.29 -10.70 -4.44
N GLU A 288 -22.23 -11.58 -4.75
CA GLU A 288 -22.77 -12.59 -3.81
C GLU A 288 -21.71 -13.55 -3.30
N GLN A 289 -20.80 -14.01 -4.16
CA GLN A 289 -19.74 -14.95 -3.78
C GLN A 289 -18.83 -14.38 -2.69
N MET A 290 -18.47 -13.09 -2.80
CA MET A 290 -17.66 -12.42 -1.79
C MET A 290 -18.44 -12.17 -0.50
N LEU A 291 -19.75 -11.90 -0.60
CA LEU A 291 -20.61 -11.81 0.59
C LEU A 291 -20.67 -13.14 1.34
N ASP A 292 -20.73 -14.27 0.63
CA ASP A 292 -20.71 -15.60 1.24
C ASP A 292 -19.39 -15.88 1.96
N LEU A 293 -18.26 -15.57 1.32
CA LEU A 293 -16.95 -15.72 1.91
C LEU A 293 -16.80 -14.85 3.17
N LYS A 294 -17.25 -13.59 3.12
CA LYS A 294 -17.27 -12.69 4.28
C LYS A 294 -18.13 -13.26 5.41
N ARG A 295 -19.35 -13.74 5.12
CA ARG A 295 -20.24 -14.36 6.12
C ARG A 295 -19.62 -15.60 6.77
N LYS A 296 -18.99 -16.48 5.99
CA LYS A 296 -18.30 -17.67 6.52
C LYS A 296 -17.14 -17.29 7.41
N ALA A 297 -16.33 -16.32 7.00
CA ALA A 297 -15.20 -15.83 7.79
C ALA A 297 -15.65 -15.14 9.09
N GLU A 298 -16.71 -14.33 9.05
CA GLU A 298 -17.30 -13.71 10.24
C GLU A 298 -17.89 -14.76 11.21
N ALA A 299 -18.49 -15.84 10.69
CA ALA A 299 -19.05 -16.91 11.52
C ALA A 299 -17.97 -17.76 12.23
N GLN A 300 -16.83 -17.96 11.57
CA GLN A 300 -15.69 -18.70 12.13
C GLN A 300 -14.85 -17.86 13.09
N ALA A 301 -14.77 -16.56 12.83
CA ALA A 301 -13.98 -15.65 13.63
C ALA A 301 -14.83 -15.15 14.80
N LEU A 302 -14.54 -15.60 16.03
CA LEU A 302 -15.00 -15.00 17.30
C LEU A 302 -14.44 -13.57 17.50
N THR A 303 -14.49 -12.75 16.45
CA THR A 303 -13.76 -11.49 16.32
C THR A 303 -14.67 -10.31 16.62
N HIS A 304 -14.09 -9.35 17.33
CA HIS A 304 -14.70 -8.07 17.63
C HIS A 304 -14.96 -7.28 16.33
N GLN A 305 -16.12 -6.62 16.23
CA GLN A 305 -16.48 -5.78 15.07
C GLN A 305 -15.39 -4.72 14.80
N LEU A 306 -15.04 -4.52 13.53
CA LEU A 306 -14.12 -3.44 13.16
C LEU A 306 -14.89 -2.12 13.22
N THR A 307 -14.33 -1.11 13.88
CA THR A 307 -14.94 0.23 13.96
C THR A 307 -14.00 1.26 13.33
N ALA A 308 -14.57 2.36 12.85
CA ALA A 308 -13.81 3.45 12.20
C ALA A 308 -12.71 4.05 13.10
N PHE A 309 -12.85 3.95 14.42
CA PHE A 309 -11.96 4.54 15.42
C PHE A 309 -11.19 3.51 16.25
N SER A 310 -11.29 2.21 15.92
CA SER A 310 -10.60 1.15 16.67
C SER A 310 -9.08 1.39 16.66
N LYS A 311 -8.47 1.46 17.86
CA LYS A 311 -7.01 1.52 18.03
C LYS A 311 -6.42 0.12 18.12
N VAL A 312 -5.26 -0.09 17.51
CA VAL A 312 -4.44 -1.30 17.68
C VAL A 312 -4.01 -1.40 19.14
N LYS A 313 -4.39 -2.50 19.81
CA LYS A 313 -3.91 -2.80 21.15
C LYS A 313 -2.52 -3.45 21.07
N HIS A 314 -1.48 -2.68 21.41
CA HIS A 314 -0.15 -3.25 21.65
C HIS A 314 -0.12 -3.89 23.04
N VAL A 315 -0.03 -5.23 23.11
CA VAL A 315 0.26 -5.90 24.38
C VAL A 315 1.74 -5.68 24.68
N LYS A 316 2.04 -4.84 25.68
CA LYS A 316 3.41 -4.74 26.23
C LYS A 316 3.80 -6.12 26.77
N LYS A 317 4.88 -6.72 26.26
CA LYS A 317 5.51 -7.87 26.92
C LYS A 317 6.00 -7.40 28.30
N GLY A 318 5.18 -7.61 29.32
CA GLY A 318 5.49 -7.23 30.69
C GLY A 318 6.65 -8.05 31.23
N THR A 319 7.62 -7.34 31.80
CA THR A 319 8.72 -7.85 32.60
C THR A 319 8.19 -8.76 33.71
N MET A 320 8.67 -10.00 33.78
CA MET A 320 8.34 -10.95 34.84
C MET A 320 8.96 -10.45 36.16
N ALA A 321 8.15 -9.87 37.05
CA ALA A 321 8.55 -9.62 38.43
C ALA A 321 8.33 -10.89 39.26
N MET A 322 9.43 -11.48 39.74
CA MET A 322 9.47 -12.51 40.76
C MET A 322 9.03 -11.91 42.11
N ALA A 323 7.85 -12.29 42.60
CA ALA A 323 7.48 -12.20 44.01
C ALA A 323 6.56 -13.39 44.33
N GLY A 324 7.05 -14.31 45.16
CA GLY A 324 6.37 -15.56 45.49
C GLY A 324 5.30 -15.42 46.58
N LEU A 325 4.49 -16.47 46.74
CA LEU A 325 4.36 -17.29 47.96
C LEU A 325 3.14 -18.25 47.83
N PHE A 326 3.46 -19.55 47.88
CA PHE A 326 2.68 -20.77 48.22
C PHE A 326 1.14 -20.84 48.01
N SER A 327 0.69 -21.76 47.15
CA SER A 327 -0.11 -22.96 47.54
C SER A 327 -0.30 -23.92 46.35
N ALA A 328 -0.56 -25.20 46.65
CA ALA A 328 -0.31 -26.35 45.80
C ALA A 328 -1.41 -26.74 44.78
N ALA A 329 -0.95 -27.46 43.75
CA ALA A 329 -1.65 -28.48 42.97
C ALA A 329 -2.87 -28.08 42.11
N HIS A 330 -2.62 -27.84 40.81
CA HIS A 330 -3.10 -28.72 39.71
C HIS A 330 -2.27 -28.42 38.45
N LYS A 331 -1.51 -29.42 37.99
CA LYS A 331 -0.66 -29.34 36.80
C LYS A 331 -1.55 -29.37 35.56
N ARG A 332 -1.87 -28.20 35.02
CA ARG A 332 -2.49 -28.05 33.69
C ARG A 332 -1.43 -27.44 32.76
N THR A 333 -1.05 -28.20 31.74
CA THR A 333 -0.13 -27.79 30.67
C THR A 333 -0.65 -26.50 30.04
N LYS A 334 0.11 -25.41 30.20
CA LYS A 334 -0.22 -24.09 29.65
C LYS A 334 0.10 -24.12 28.15
N SER A 335 -0.94 -24.30 27.34
CA SER A 335 -0.91 -24.14 25.88
C SER A 335 -0.47 -22.72 25.51
N GLN A 336 0.23 -22.62 24.38
CA GLN A 336 0.74 -21.39 23.78
C GLN A 336 -0.40 -20.52 23.20
N ASP A 337 -1.31 -20.01 24.01
CA ASP A 337 -2.46 -19.20 23.53
C ASP A 337 -2.14 -17.70 23.38
N SER A 338 -1.01 -17.33 22.77
CA SER A 338 -0.68 -15.91 22.57
C SER A 338 -0.04 -15.58 21.23
N ARG A 339 -0.19 -16.44 20.22
CA ARG A 339 0.29 -16.18 18.85
C ARG A 339 -0.80 -16.00 17.80
N ASP A 340 -2.08 -16.19 18.14
CA ASP A 340 -3.11 -16.38 17.11
C ASP A 340 -4.15 -15.26 16.95
N PHE A 341 -4.08 -14.15 17.69
CA PHE A 341 -5.15 -13.15 17.59
C PHE A 341 -5.12 -12.27 16.32
N LEU A 342 -4.07 -12.35 15.49
CA LEU A 342 -4.02 -11.65 14.19
C LEU A 342 -3.33 -12.49 13.09
N SER A 343 -3.38 -13.83 13.21
CA SER A 343 -3.14 -14.71 12.07
C SER A 343 -4.34 -14.62 11.14
N ILE A 344 -4.30 -13.67 10.21
CA ILE A 344 -5.25 -13.61 9.11
C ILE A 344 -4.79 -14.67 8.11
N ALA A 345 -5.44 -15.83 8.15
CA ALA A 345 -5.47 -16.70 6.98
C ALA A 345 -5.97 -15.87 5.79
N PRO A 346 -5.35 -15.97 4.60
CA PRO A 346 -5.97 -15.46 3.40
C PRO A 346 -7.41 -15.98 3.33
N LEU A 347 -8.37 -15.17 2.87
CA LEU A 347 -9.74 -15.64 2.56
C LEU A 347 -9.74 -16.76 1.47
N VAL A 348 -8.57 -17.19 1.02
CA VAL A 348 -8.35 -18.23 0.03
C VAL A 348 -7.40 -19.27 0.63
N HIS A 349 -7.95 -20.18 1.43
CA HIS A 349 -7.45 -21.55 1.49
C HIS A 349 -8.57 -22.39 0.88
N LEU A 350 -8.40 -22.79 -0.38
CA LEU A 350 -9.27 -23.77 -1.01
C LEU A 350 -8.71 -25.14 -0.61
N ASP A 351 -9.54 -25.91 0.09
CA ASP A 351 -9.20 -27.23 0.59
C ASP A 351 -8.71 -28.14 -0.55
N SER A 352 -7.49 -28.68 -0.41
CA SER A 352 -7.10 -29.92 -1.05
C SER A 352 -7.14 -31.01 0.02
N GLU A 353 -8.16 -31.86 -0.04
CA GLU A 353 -8.19 -33.10 0.72
C GLU A 353 -6.95 -33.94 0.38
N THR A 354 -6.13 -34.25 1.37
CA THR A 354 -5.37 -35.50 1.55
C THR A 354 -4.63 -35.39 2.88
N GLY A 355 -5.06 -36.20 3.85
CA GLY A 355 -4.51 -36.14 5.21
C GLY A 355 -3.04 -36.55 5.27
N PHE A 356 -2.26 -35.90 6.14
CA PHE A 356 -1.32 -36.54 7.06
C PHE A 356 -0.78 -35.50 8.08
N VAL A 357 -0.82 -35.92 9.34
CA VAL A 357 -0.13 -35.52 10.59
C VAL A 357 0.68 -34.21 10.64
N ALA A 358 0.37 -33.44 11.69
CA ALA A 358 1.03 -32.20 12.13
C ALA A 358 2.55 -32.33 12.36
N GLN A 359 3.32 -31.42 11.74
CA GLN A 359 4.60 -30.96 12.25
C GLN A 359 4.72 -29.43 12.13
N SER A 360 5.23 -28.84 13.21
CA SER A 360 5.52 -27.42 13.41
C SER A 360 6.38 -26.86 12.25
N ALA A 361 5.91 -25.82 11.55
CA ALA A 361 6.67 -25.23 10.45
C ALA A 361 6.66 -23.68 10.50
N THR A 362 7.85 -23.15 10.70
CA THR A 362 8.34 -21.85 10.23
C THR A 362 7.89 -21.55 8.80
N LEU A 363 7.50 -20.29 8.55
CA LEU A 363 7.15 -19.75 7.23
C LEU A 363 8.18 -20.17 6.16
N PRO A 364 7.78 -20.81 5.05
CA PRO A 364 8.71 -21.14 3.99
C PRO A 364 9.00 -19.90 3.15
N ALA A 365 10.28 -19.64 2.95
CA ALA A 365 10.82 -18.61 2.07
C ALA A 365 10.85 -19.12 0.61
N ASN A 366 9.68 -19.30 -0.02
CA ASN A 366 9.64 -19.66 -1.43
C ASN A 366 8.55 -18.88 -2.20
N PRO A 367 8.91 -17.95 -3.11
CA PRO A 367 7.96 -17.14 -3.88
C PRO A 367 7.20 -17.91 -4.98
N ALA A 368 7.56 -19.16 -5.28
CA ALA A 368 6.95 -19.94 -6.35
C ALA A 368 5.48 -20.33 -6.10
N ASN A 369 5.08 -20.64 -4.86
CA ASN A 369 3.70 -21.06 -4.55
C ASN A 369 2.69 -19.91 -4.59
N TYR A 370 3.13 -18.65 -4.56
CA TYR A 370 2.24 -17.49 -4.57
C TYR A 370 1.70 -17.18 -5.98
N SER A 371 2.43 -17.54 -7.04
CA SER A 371 2.02 -17.28 -8.42
C SER A 371 0.79 -18.10 -8.83
N ASP A 372 0.71 -19.35 -8.36
CA ASP A 372 -0.37 -20.28 -8.71
C ASP A 372 -1.69 -19.90 -8.04
N ASP A 373 -1.66 -19.39 -6.81
CA ASP A 373 -2.84 -18.91 -6.09
C ASP A 373 -3.44 -17.65 -6.73
N VAL A 374 -2.58 -16.75 -7.25
CA VAL A 374 -2.97 -15.51 -7.92
C VAL A 374 -3.60 -15.77 -9.29
N ALA A 375 -2.99 -16.67 -10.08
CA ALA A 375 -3.54 -17.08 -11.36
C ALA A 375 -4.85 -17.85 -11.20
N SER A 376 -4.95 -18.71 -10.18
CA SER A 376 -6.17 -19.43 -9.81
C SER A 376 -7.30 -18.47 -9.41
N PHE A 377 -7.00 -17.44 -8.62
CA PHE A 377 -8.01 -16.43 -8.23
C PHE A 377 -8.46 -15.58 -9.42
N LYS A 378 -7.54 -15.04 -10.24
CA LYS A 378 -7.89 -14.25 -11.42
C LYS A 378 -8.62 -15.07 -12.48
N SER A 379 -8.20 -16.32 -12.69
CA SER A 379 -8.86 -17.25 -13.61
C SER A 379 -10.27 -17.60 -13.13
N LYS A 380 -10.46 -17.89 -11.84
CA LYS A 380 -11.79 -18.12 -11.27
C LYS A 380 -12.68 -16.89 -11.34
N LEU A 381 -12.15 -15.71 -11.02
CA LEU A 381 -12.90 -14.45 -11.10
C LEU A 381 -13.28 -14.13 -12.56
N SER A 382 -12.38 -14.34 -13.52
CA SER A 382 -12.63 -14.08 -14.96
C SER A 382 -13.51 -15.12 -15.64
N LEU A 383 -13.43 -16.40 -15.26
CA LEU A 383 -14.31 -17.45 -15.80
C LEU A 383 -15.73 -17.29 -15.28
N MET A 384 -15.89 -16.78 -14.06
CA MET A 384 -17.21 -16.62 -13.41
C MET A 384 -17.96 -15.34 -13.81
N THR A 385 -17.28 -14.32 -14.35
CA THR A 385 -17.96 -13.13 -14.92
C THR A 385 -18.47 -13.35 -16.35
N GLN A 386 -17.98 -14.37 -17.06
CA GLN A 386 -18.44 -14.71 -18.42
C GLN A 386 -19.72 -15.57 -18.47
N GLU A 387 -20.15 -16.20 -17.36
CA GLU A 387 -21.35 -17.06 -17.34
C GLU A 387 -22.69 -16.31 -17.24
N ASN A 388 -22.70 -14.96 -17.26
CA ASN A 388 -23.93 -14.15 -17.16
C ASN A 388 -24.23 -13.30 -18.41
N LEU A 389 -23.92 -13.80 -19.60
CA LEU A 389 -24.58 -13.33 -20.83
C LEU A 389 -25.82 -14.20 -21.08
N PRO A 390 -27.04 -13.64 -21.16
CA PRO A 390 -28.20 -14.42 -21.53
C PRO A 390 -28.04 -14.90 -22.96
N THR A 391 -27.95 -16.22 -23.15
CA THR A 391 -28.06 -16.86 -24.46
C THR A 391 -29.41 -16.46 -25.04
N SER A 392 -29.39 -15.52 -25.99
CA SER A 392 -30.58 -15.12 -26.72
C SER A 392 -31.17 -16.33 -27.43
N ILE A 393 -32.45 -16.51 -27.22
CA ILE A 393 -33.36 -17.42 -27.91
C ILE A 393 -33.20 -17.23 -29.42
N VAL A 394 -33.00 -18.33 -30.15
CA VAL A 394 -33.42 -18.53 -31.54
C VAL A 394 -34.28 -19.78 -31.56
#